data_AF-A0A7X6TCK3-F1
#
_entry.id   AF-A0A7X6TCK3-F1
#
_cell.length_a   1.000
_cell.length_b   1.000
_cell.length_c   1.000
_cell.angle_alpha   90.00
_cell.angle_beta   90.00
_cell.angle_gamma   90.00
#
_symmetry.space_group_name_H-M   'P 1'
#
loop_
_entity.id
_entity.type
_entity.pdbx_description
1 polymer ?
#
loop_
_entity_poly.entity_id
_entity_poly.type
_entity_poly.pdbx_seq_one_letter_code
_entity_poly.pdbx_strand_id
1 'polypeptide(L)'
;RDPFGNHWEVMEHPFVLFPQQQQANGGVSGAVIGVRNIEESLRVYRDILGYDELIYDQSGLFDDWQGLPGAGGQFRRLLLTHTKHYQGSFSPFFGPSYIELIQSLDRPARGVFDGRIWGDPGFMHLCYDINGIDELRNEVSQKGFPFTVDSARATESLDMGEAAGNFSYIQAPEGTLIEFVETHKIPLLKKIGWYLNLRKRGERPLPRLLLRMFAFMRVK
;
A
#
# COMPACT_ATOMS: atom_id res chain seq x y z
N ARG A 1 4.29 19.02 -5.99
CA ARG A 1 5.55 18.24 -5.84
C ARG A 1 6.04 18.40 -4.41
N ASP A 2 6.72 17.41 -3.86
CA ASP A 2 7.39 17.54 -2.56
C ASP A 2 8.78 18.22 -2.70
N PRO A 3 9.51 18.49 -1.60
CA PRO A 3 10.85 19.07 -1.65
C PRO A 3 11.90 18.25 -2.41
N PHE A 4 11.65 16.96 -2.66
CA PHE A 4 12.54 16.05 -3.38
C PHE A 4 12.14 15.87 -4.85
N GLY A 5 11.12 16.60 -5.31
CA GLY A 5 10.64 16.58 -6.69
C GLY A 5 9.66 15.45 -6.99
N ASN A 6 9.23 14.66 -6.00
CA ASN A 6 8.20 13.64 -6.22
C ASN A 6 6.87 14.31 -6.56
N HIS A 7 6.17 13.72 -7.52
CA HIS A 7 4.85 14.16 -7.96
C HIS A 7 3.77 13.51 -7.11
N TRP A 8 2.72 14.30 -6.84
CA TRP A 8 1.56 13.89 -6.06
C TRP A 8 0.33 14.25 -6.85
N GLU A 9 -0.56 13.29 -7.04
CA GLU A 9 -1.90 13.52 -7.54
C GLU A 9 -2.82 13.79 -6.35
N VAL A 10 -3.76 14.73 -6.53
CA VAL A 10 -4.75 15.07 -5.52
C VAL A 10 -6.12 14.88 -6.13
N MET A 11 -6.93 14.05 -5.49
CA MET A 11 -8.31 13.78 -5.88
C MET A 11 -9.25 14.09 -4.73
N GLU A 12 -10.48 14.46 -5.07
CA GLU A 12 -11.58 14.52 -4.11
C GLU A 12 -12.19 13.12 -3.97
N HIS A 13 -12.55 12.75 -2.73
CA HIS A 13 -13.19 11.47 -2.47
C HIS A 13 -14.22 11.61 -1.33
N PRO A 14 -15.43 11.02 -1.46
CA PRO A 14 -16.51 11.20 -0.48
C PRO A 14 -16.31 10.43 0.83
N PHE A 15 -15.39 9.47 0.86
CA PHE A 15 -15.09 8.72 2.09
C PHE A 15 -14.45 9.62 3.14
N VAL A 16 -15.12 9.74 4.28
CA VAL A 16 -14.65 10.48 5.44
C VAL A 16 -14.81 9.59 6.68
N LEU A 17 -13.70 9.19 7.28
CA LEU A 17 -13.72 8.44 8.54
C LEU A 17 -13.96 9.34 9.75
N PHE A 18 -13.23 10.45 9.82
CA PHE A 18 -13.35 11.47 10.85
C PHE A 18 -13.58 12.83 10.19
N PRO A 19 -14.50 13.66 10.71
CA PRO A 19 -14.74 15.00 10.17
C PRO A 19 -13.45 15.82 10.12
N GLN A 20 -13.28 16.60 9.06
CA GLN A 20 -12.12 17.43 8.80
C GLN A 20 -11.70 18.23 10.06
N GLN A 21 -10.49 17.97 10.52
CA GLN A 21 -9.80 18.80 11.51
C GLN A 21 -8.59 19.41 10.82
N GLN A 22 -8.58 20.72 10.54
CA GLN A 22 -7.41 21.57 10.18
C GLN A 22 -6.31 20.99 9.24
N GLN A 23 -6.53 19.89 8.54
CA GLN A 23 -5.54 19.23 7.68
C GLN A 23 -5.79 19.56 6.22
N ALA A 24 -4.70 19.62 5.45
CA ALA A 24 -4.74 19.99 4.03
C ALA A 24 -5.27 18.88 3.11
N ASN A 25 -5.30 17.61 3.56
CA ASN A 25 -5.80 16.48 2.78
C ASN A 25 -6.36 15.36 3.70
N GLY A 26 -7.03 14.38 3.09
CA GLY A 26 -7.69 13.25 3.78
C GLY A 26 -6.83 11.99 3.95
N GLY A 27 -5.59 11.99 3.46
CA GLY A 27 -4.70 10.82 3.46
C GLY A 27 -4.35 10.31 2.07
N VAL A 28 -3.85 9.08 2.01
CA VAL A 28 -3.41 8.41 0.77
C VAL A 28 -4.57 7.63 0.16
N SER A 29 -4.86 7.86 -1.11
CA SER A 29 -5.92 7.15 -1.86
C SER A 29 -5.38 6.03 -2.74
N GLY A 30 -4.06 5.92 -2.95
CA GLY A 30 -3.53 4.96 -3.90
C GLY A 30 -2.11 5.27 -4.36
N ALA A 31 -1.71 4.60 -5.43
CA ALA A 31 -0.42 4.81 -6.10
C ALA A 31 -0.54 4.65 -7.62
N VAL A 32 0.28 5.42 -8.33
CA VAL A 32 0.51 5.29 -9.78
C VAL A 32 1.85 4.60 -9.98
N ILE A 33 1.87 3.48 -10.72
CA ILE A 33 3.02 2.59 -10.83
C ILE A 33 3.36 2.38 -12.30
N GLY A 34 4.60 2.74 -12.66
CA GLY A 34 5.16 2.40 -13.96
C GLY A 34 5.50 0.91 -14.03
N VAL A 35 4.90 0.19 -14.97
CA VAL A 35 5.10 -1.25 -15.17
C VAL A 35 5.70 -1.53 -16.55
N ARG A 36 6.41 -2.66 -16.66
CA ARG A 36 6.96 -3.14 -17.94
C ARG A 36 5.89 -3.80 -18.81
N ASN A 37 5.04 -4.61 -18.18
CA ASN A 37 3.95 -5.32 -18.82
C ASN A 37 2.77 -5.38 -17.84
N ILE A 38 1.64 -4.77 -18.18
CA ILE A 38 0.46 -4.73 -17.32
C ILE A 38 -0.02 -6.15 -17.01
N GLU A 39 0.03 -7.08 -17.95
CA GLU A 39 -0.57 -8.41 -17.76
C GLU A 39 0.26 -9.26 -16.79
N GLU A 40 1.58 -9.08 -16.80
CA GLU A 40 2.45 -9.66 -15.80
C GLU A 40 2.19 -9.06 -14.42
N SER A 41 2.09 -7.73 -14.32
CA SER A 41 1.87 -7.01 -13.06
C SER A 41 0.48 -7.27 -12.47
N LEU A 42 -0.55 -7.54 -13.28
CA LEU A 42 -1.89 -7.91 -12.82
C LEU A 42 -1.90 -9.18 -11.95
N ARG A 43 -0.93 -10.09 -12.14
CA ARG A 43 -0.76 -11.27 -11.26
C ARG A 43 -0.47 -10.90 -9.80
N VAL A 44 0.06 -9.70 -9.56
CA VAL A 44 0.27 -9.17 -8.21
C VAL A 44 -0.90 -8.27 -7.82
N TYR A 45 -1.15 -7.21 -8.58
CA TYR A 45 -2.09 -6.17 -8.17
C TYR A 45 -3.55 -6.65 -8.14
N ARG A 46 -3.97 -7.42 -9.15
CA ARG A 46 -5.32 -8.00 -9.17
C ARG A 46 -5.36 -9.32 -8.41
N ASP A 47 -4.48 -10.26 -8.77
CA ASP A 47 -4.67 -11.64 -8.31
C ASP A 47 -4.22 -11.85 -6.86
N ILE A 48 -3.20 -11.14 -6.35
CA ILE A 48 -2.74 -11.24 -4.94
C ILE A 48 -3.36 -10.14 -4.07
N LEU A 49 -3.23 -8.88 -4.51
CA LEU A 49 -3.69 -7.73 -3.72
C LEU A 49 -5.19 -7.46 -3.85
N GLY A 50 -5.87 -8.13 -4.79
CA GLY A 50 -7.32 -8.12 -4.89
C GLY A 50 -7.92 -6.87 -5.53
N TYR A 51 -7.15 -6.04 -6.24
CA TYR A 51 -7.68 -4.90 -7.01
C TYR A 51 -8.43 -5.44 -8.25
N ASP A 52 -9.68 -5.84 -8.05
CA ASP A 52 -10.49 -6.65 -8.96
C ASP A 52 -11.49 -5.86 -9.80
N GLU A 53 -11.77 -4.61 -9.44
CA GLU A 53 -12.65 -3.73 -10.20
C GLU A 53 -11.85 -2.85 -11.16
N LEU A 54 -12.16 -2.94 -12.45
CA LEU A 54 -11.58 -2.08 -13.48
C LEU A 54 -12.37 -0.78 -13.61
N ILE A 55 -11.75 0.35 -13.31
CA ILE A 55 -12.34 1.67 -13.52
C ILE A 55 -12.15 2.12 -14.98
N TYR A 56 -10.94 1.96 -15.51
CA TYR A 56 -10.65 2.16 -16.93
C TYR A 56 -9.41 1.39 -17.39
N ASP A 57 -9.37 1.09 -18.68
CA ASP A 57 -8.18 0.63 -19.42
C ASP A 57 -8.14 1.41 -20.75
N GLN A 58 -7.17 2.30 -20.89
CA GLN A 58 -7.08 3.23 -22.02
C GLN A 58 -5.66 3.31 -22.54
N SER A 59 -5.50 3.52 -23.84
CA SER A 59 -4.19 3.71 -24.48
C SER A 59 -4.19 4.96 -25.35
N GLY A 60 -3.08 5.70 -25.32
CA GLY A 60 -2.92 6.91 -26.12
C GLY A 60 -1.98 7.94 -25.49
N LEU A 61 -2.16 9.18 -25.93
CA LEU A 61 -1.61 10.38 -25.30
C LEU A 61 -2.59 10.90 -24.25
N PHE A 62 -2.07 11.44 -23.15
CA PHE A 62 -2.86 11.83 -21.99
C PHE A 62 -2.63 13.31 -21.68
N ASP A 63 -3.59 14.15 -22.07
CA ASP A 63 -3.51 15.60 -21.91
C ASP A 63 -3.49 16.05 -20.45
N ASP A 64 -4.10 15.27 -19.56
CA ASP A 64 -4.10 15.47 -18.10
C ASP A 64 -2.70 15.34 -17.49
N TRP A 65 -1.73 14.75 -18.20
CA TRP A 65 -0.35 14.62 -17.76
C TRP A 65 0.60 15.68 -18.32
N GLN A 66 0.10 16.65 -19.10
CA GLN A 66 0.93 17.73 -19.63
C GLN A 66 1.70 18.44 -18.49
N GLY A 67 3.03 18.55 -18.66
CA GLY A 67 3.93 19.11 -17.64
C GLY A 67 4.59 18.07 -16.72
N LEU A 68 4.22 16.78 -16.80
CA LEU A 68 4.97 15.69 -16.19
C LEU A 68 6.18 15.29 -17.05
N PRO A 69 7.31 14.90 -16.44
CA PRO A 69 8.44 14.32 -17.18
C PRO A 69 8.00 13.11 -18.02
N GLY A 70 8.20 13.20 -19.34
CA GLY A 70 7.88 12.11 -20.26
C GLY A 70 6.41 12.01 -20.70
N ALA A 71 5.56 12.99 -20.37
CA ALA A 71 4.13 13.02 -20.70
C ALA A 71 3.80 12.95 -22.20
N GLY A 72 4.72 13.35 -23.07
CA GLY A 72 4.51 13.33 -24.53
C GLY A 72 4.61 11.94 -25.19
N GLY A 73 4.76 10.86 -24.41
CA GLY A 73 4.76 9.49 -24.93
C GLY A 73 3.38 8.86 -24.94
N GLN A 74 3.22 7.79 -25.72
CA GLN A 74 2.05 6.93 -25.67
C GLN A 74 2.16 5.92 -24.53
N PHE A 75 1.07 5.78 -23.80
CA PHE A 75 0.96 4.87 -22.67
C PHE A 75 -0.31 4.03 -22.79
N ARG A 76 -0.33 2.89 -22.10
CA ARG A 76 -1.56 2.24 -21.64
C ARG A 76 -1.67 2.50 -20.14
N ARG A 77 -2.84 2.96 -19.70
CA ARG A 77 -3.18 3.26 -18.30
C ARG A 77 -4.32 2.37 -17.88
N LEU A 78 -4.16 1.68 -16.76
CA LEU A 78 -5.15 0.76 -16.22
C LEU A 78 -5.36 1.08 -14.73
N LEU A 79 -6.55 1.57 -14.39
CA LEU A 79 -6.92 1.93 -13.01
C LEU A 79 -7.82 0.86 -12.40
N LEU A 80 -7.40 0.35 -11.25
CA LEU A 80 -8.11 -0.67 -10.49
C LEU A 80 -8.51 -0.17 -9.10
N THR A 81 -9.61 -0.72 -8.60
CA THR A 81 -10.03 -0.62 -7.19
C THR A 81 -10.54 -1.97 -6.70
N HIS A 82 -11.10 -2.00 -5.49
CA HIS A 82 -11.66 -3.19 -4.86
C HIS A 82 -13.17 -3.19 -4.89
N THR A 83 -13.78 -4.26 -5.39
CA THR A 83 -15.22 -4.49 -5.22
C THR A 83 -15.59 -4.79 -3.76
N LYS A 84 -14.64 -5.38 -3.01
CA LYS A 84 -14.84 -5.82 -1.63
C LYS A 84 -14.43 -4.76 -0.64
N HIS A 85 -15.23 -4.61 0.41
CA HIS A 85 -14.80 -3.93 1.63
C HIS A 85 -13.98 -4.89 2.49
N TYR A 86 -12.71 -4.55 2.73
CA TYR A 86 -11.83 -5.39 3.52
C TYR A 86 -12.29 -5.55 4.96
N GLN A 87 -12.07 -6.75 5.48
CA GLN A 87 -12.21 -7.07 6.89
C GLN A 87 -10.80 -7.03 7.49
N GLY A 88 -10.66 -6.27 8.56
CA GLY A 88 -9.39 -6.12 9.26
C GLY A 88 -9.55 -5.15 10.40
N SER A 89 -8.69 -5.27 11.41
CA SER A 89 -8.73 -4.40 12.59
C SER A 89 -8.72 -2.91 12.18
N PHE A 90 -7.93 -2.55 11.18
CA PHE A 90 -7.81 -1.19 10.69
C PHE A 90 -8.59 -0.91 9.40
N SER A 91 -9.42 -1.83 8.91
CA SER A 91 -10.11 -1.61 7.62
C SER A 91 -11.01 -0.37 7.57
N PRO A 92 -11.69 0.07 8.66
CA PRO A 92 -12.40 1.35 8.64
C PRO A 92 -11.46 2.56 8.54
N PHE A 93 -10.17 2.40 8.86
CA PHE A 93 -9.21 3.49 8.87
C PHE A 93 -8.76 3.88 7.46
N PHE A 94 -8.42 2.88 6.63
CA PHE A 94 -7.75 3.11 5.35
C PHE A 94 -8.68 3.52 4.21
N GLY A 95 -9.98 3.17 4.28
CA GLY A 95 -10.94 3.54 3.23
C GLY A 95 -10.68 2.85 1.88
N PRO A 96 -11.39 3.25 0.82
CA PRO A 96 -11.15 2.75 -0.54
C PRO A 96 -9.77 3.19 -1.06
N SER A 97 -9.12 2.32 -1.82
CA SER A 97 -7.83 2.57 -2.46
C SER A 97 -7.86 2.27 -3.95
N TYR A 98 -6.91 2.85 -4.66
CA TYR A 98 -6.76 2.73 -6.11
C TYR A 98 -5.31 2.42 -6.49
N ILE A 99 -5.13 1.58 -7.51
CA ILE A 99 -3.82 1.38 -8.13
C ILE A 99 -3.95 1.65 -9.62
N GLU A 100 -3.13 2.58 -10.11
CA GLU A 100 -3.02 2.85 -11.53
C GLU A 100 -1.72 2.25 -12.08
N LEU A 101 -1.83 1.35 -13.04
CA LEU A 101 -0.71 0.73 -13.73
C LEU A 101 -0.47 1.42 -15.06
N ILE A 102 0.77 1.85 -15.30
CA ILE A 102 1.17 2.63 -16.46
C ILE A 102 2.22 1.86 -17.25
N GLN A 103 1.90 1.50 -18.48
CA GLN A 103 2.86 0.90 -19.40
C GLN A 103 3.18 1.86 -20.53
N SER A 104 4.47 2.18 -20.68
CA SER A 104 4.98 2.92 -21.83
C SER A 104 4.92 2.06 -23.09
N LEU A 105 4.36 2.60 -24.17
CA LEU A 105 4.24 1.92 -25.47
C LEU A 105 5.38 2.28 -26.43
N ASP A 106 5.97 3.47 -26.25
CA ASP A 106 7.01 3.98 -27.17
C ASP A 106 8.44 3.66 -26.73
N ARG A 107 8.64 3.33 -25.45
CA ARG A 107 9.98 3.10 -24.87
C ARG A 107 9.97 2.05 -23.77
N PRO A 108 11.08 1.33 -23.54
CA PRO A 108 11.21 0.44 -22.39
C PRO A 108 11.11 1.21 -21.07
N ALA A 109 10.45 0.60 -20.08
CA ALA A 109 10.35 1.17 -18.74
C ALA A 109 11.68 1.00 -17.99
N ARG A 110 12.04 2.01 -17.18
CA ARG A 110 13.17 1.95 -16.24
C ARG A 110 12.69 1.45 -14.89
N GLY A 111 13.50 0.61 -14.22
CA GLY A 111 13.19 0.11 -12.88
C GLY A 111 13.15 1.24 -11.85
N VAL A 112 12.22 1.16 -10.88
CA VAL A 112 11.99 2.22 -9.88
C VAL A 112 13.21 2.54 -9.00
N PHE A 113 14.10 1.54 -8.81
CA PHE A 113 15.34 1.68 -8.03
C PHE A 113 16.59 1.83 -8.89
N ASP A 114 16.46 1.89 -10.22
CA ASP A 114 17.63 2.04 -11.08
C ASP A 114 18.39 3.33 -10.75
N GLY A 115 19.70 3.21 -10.55
CA GLY A 115 20.58 4.31 -10.16
C GLY A 115 20.35 4.89 -8.75
N ARG A 116 19.54 4.24 -7.89
CA ARG A 116 19.34 4.67 -6.49
C ARG A 116 20.24 3.91 -5.53
N ILE A 117 20.64 4.58 -4.46
CA ILE A 117 21.36 3.99 -3.31
C ILE A 117 20.55 4.13 -2.02
N TRP A 118 20.97 3.40 -0.98
CA TRP A 118 20.36 3.53 0.34
C TRP A 118 20.48 4.96 0.87
N GLY A 119 19.35 5.52 1.30
CA GLY A 119 19.27 6.91 1.78
C GLY A 119 18.81 7.93 0.74
N ASP A 120 18.66 7.53 -0.54
CA ASP A 120 18.08 8.42 -1.54
C ASP A 120 16.60 8.71 -1.25
N PRO A 121 16.14 9.97 -1.40
CA PRO A 121 14.76 10.33 -1.13
C PRO A 121 13.81 9.77 -2.20
N GLY A 122 12.68 9.22 -1.76
CA GLY A 122 11.62 8.74 -2.64
C GLY A 122 10.77 7.63 -2.00
N PHE A 123 9.87 7.06 -2.79
CA PHE A 123 9.05 5.92 -2.38
C PHE A 123 9.88 4.62 -2.43
N MET A 124 9.74 3.79 -1.39
CA MET A 124 10.51 2.54 -1.23
C MET A 124 9.67 1.27 -1.41
N HIS A 125 8.41 1.28 -0.98
CA HIS A 125 7.50 0.13 -1.09
C HIS A 125 6.04 0.57 -1.03
N LEU A 126 5.13 -0.37 -1.29
CA LEU A 126 3.74 -0.29 -0.86
C LEU A 126 3.57 -1.18 0.37
N CYS A 127 2.92 -0.68 1.41
CA CYS A 127 2.74 -1.39 2.67
C CYS A 127 1.26 -1.72 2.89
N TYR A 128 0.96 -2.99 3.14
CA TYR A 128 -0.38 -3.50 3.39
C TYR A 128 -0.48 -4.10 4.80
N ASP A 129 -1.49 -3.67 5.55
CA ASP A 129 -1.92 -4.34 6.77
C ASP A 129 -2.70 -5.61 6.39
N ILE A 130 -2.26 -6.75 6.91
CA ILE A 130 -2.85 -8.06 6.60
C ILE A 130 -3.21 -8.81 7.89
N ASN A 131 -4.04 -9.84 7.73
CA ASN A 131 -4.20 -10.92 8.70
C ASN A 131 -3.94 -12.24 7.96
N GLY A 132 -3.31 -13.21 8.63
CA GLY A 132 -3.01 -14.51 8.05
C GLY A 132 -1.75 -14.49 7.19
N ILE A 133 -0.60 -14.09 7.77
CA ILE A 133 0.66 -14.07 7.01
C ILE A 133 1.10 -15.48 6.56
N ASP A 134 0.67 -16.52 7.27
CA ASP A 134 0.98 -17.91 6.93
C ASP A 134 0.20 -18.39 5.71
N GLU A 135 -1.09 -18.06 5.62
CA GLU A 135 -1.93 -18.30 4.46
C GLU A 135 -1.41 -17.52 3.25
N LEU A 136 -1.12 -16.23 3.44
CA LEU A 136 -0.59 -15.37 2.38
C LEU A 136 0.74 -15.92 1.84
N ARG A 137 1.63 -16.41 2.71
CA ARG A 137 2.91 -17.03 2.30
C ARG A 137 2.69 -18.15 1.30
N ASN A 138 1.74 -19.04 1.58
CA ASN A 138 1.44 -20.17 0.71
C ASN A 138 0.84 -19.69 -0.61
N GLU A 139 -0.09 -18.74 -0.55
CA GLU A 139 -0.73 -18.16 -1.72
C GLU A 139 0.28 -17.50 -2.67
N VAL A 140 1.12 -16.59 -2.16
CA VAL A 140 2.08 -15.86 -2.99
C VAL A 140 3.15 -16.80 -3.55
N SER A 141 3.55 -17.83 -2.80
CA SER A 141 4.47 -18.86 -3.29
C SER A 141 3.86 -19.67 -4.44
N GLN A 142 2.60 -20.08 -4.35
CA GLN A 142 1.90 -20.80 -5.41
C GLN A 142 1.71 -19.95 -6.67
N LYS A 143 1.56 -18.62 -6.51
CA LYS A 143 1.44 -17.66 -7.61
C LYS A 143 2.77 -17.27 -8.25
N GLY A 144 3.89 -17.75 -7.70
CA GLY A 144 5.25 -17.51 -8.22
C GLY A 144 5.93 -16.26 -7.68
N PHE A 145 5.42 -15.69 -6.58
CA PHE A 145 5.95 -14.50 -5.92
C PHE A 145 6.27 -14.82 -4.44
N PRO A 146 7.19 -15.76 -4.14
CA PRO A 146 7.48 -16.12 -2.75
C PRO A 146 8.04 -14.92 -1.98
N PHE A 147 7.90 -14.95 -0.65
CA PHE A 147 8.48 -13.92 0.19
C PHE A 147 10.00 -13.84 0.03
N THR A 148 10.52 -12.64 -0.24
CA THR A 148 11.95 -12.33 -0.34
C THR A 148 12.55 -12.03 1.03
N VAL A 149 11.72 -11.51 1.95
CA VAL A 149 11.99 -11.34 3.38
C VAL A 149 10.78 -11.87 4.13
N ASP A 150 11.00 -12.63 5.20
CA ASP A 150 9.94 -13.28 5.99
C ASP A 150 10.33 -13.33 7.47
N SER A 151 9.93 -12.31 8.24
CA SER A 151 10.30 -12.22 9.65
C SER A 151 9.61 -13.27 10.52
N ALA A 152 8.43 -13.75 10.11
CA ALA A 152 7.65 -14.74 10.84
C ALA A 152 8.35 -16.10 10.92
N ARG A 153 9.24 -16.41 9.96
CA ARG A 153 10.11 -17.59 10.02
C ARG A 153 11.35 -17.39 10.89
N ALA A 154 11.78 -16.15 11.11
CA ALA A 154 12.96 -15.84 11.91
C ALA A 154 12.64 -15.71 13.40
N THR A 155 11.44 -15.24 13.75
CA THR A 155 10.96 -15.06 15.13
C THR A 155 9.43 -15.13 15.14
N GLU A 156 8.83 -15.59 16.26
CA GLU A 156 7.37 -15.63 16.41
C GLU A 156 6.70 -14.25 16.26
N SER A 157 7.42 -13.19 16.64
CA SER A 157 7.00 -11.81 16.44
C SER A 157 8.24 -10.93 16.52
N LEU A 158 8.37 -10.01 15.57
CA LEU A 158 9.46 -9.04 15.60
C LEU A 158 9.07 -7.85 16.48
N ASP A 159 9.93 -7.51 17.44
CA ASP A 159 9.75 -6.36 18.32
C ASP A 159 10.23 -5.10 17.62
N MET A 160 9.33 -4.14 17.43
CA MET A 160 9.61 -2.82 16.83
C MET A 160 9.61 -1.73 17.92
N GLY A 161 10.01 -2.09 19.14
CA GLY A 161 10.07 -1.23 20.31
C GLY A 161 8.79 -1.28 21.14
N GLU A 162 7.70 -0.72 20.61
CA GLU A 162 6.43 -0.63 21.35
C GLU A 162 5.27 -1.36 20.69
N ALA A 163 5.42 -1.70 19.42
CA ALA A 163 4.54 -2.56 18.66
C ALA A 163 5.30 -3.84 18.28
N ALA A 164 4.56 -4.91 18.03
CA ALA A 164 5.13 -6.17 17.58
C ALA A 164 4.29 -6.75 16.46
N GLY A 165 4.95 -7.32 15.46
CA GLY A 165 4.30 -7.83 14.26
C GLY A 165 5.24 -8.69 13.42
N ASN A 166 4.68 -9.22 12.34
CA ASN A 166 5.44 -9.86 11.28
C ASN A 166 5.50 -8.97 10.05
N PHE A 167 6.61 -9.01 9.35
CA PHE A 167 6.88 -8.27 8.12
C PHE A 167 7.32 -9.26 7.06
N SER A 168 6.73 -9.16 5.88
CA SER A 168 7.14 -9.96 4.73
C SER A 168 7.06 -9.16 3.46
N TYR A 169 7.88 -9.53 2.48
CA TYR A 169 8.00 -8.78 1.24
C TYR A 169 7.84 -9.71 0.04
N ILE A 170 7.09 -9.27 -0.97
CA ILE A 170 7.21 -9.79 -2.34
C ILE A 170 7.76 -8.71 -3.25
N GLN A 171 8.24 -9.11 -4.42
CA GLN A 171 8.65 -8.20 -5.48
C GLN A 171 7.75 -8.38 -6.70
N ALA A 172 7.10 -7.30 -7.14
CA ALA A 172 6.30 -7.28 -8.35
C ALA A 172 7.19 -7.37 -9.61
N PRO A 173 6.67 -7.79 -10.78
CA PRO A 173 7.47 -8.02 -11.99
C PRO A 173 8.33 -6.82 -12.41
N GLU A 174 7.81 -5.60 -12.23
CA GLU A 174 8.52 -4.36 -12.55
C GLU A 174 9.63 -4.00 -11.54
N GLY A 175 9.64 -4.64 -10.37
CA GLY A 175 10.63 -4.48 -9.31
C GLY A 175 10.11 -3.82 -8.03
N THR A 176 8.85 -3.36 -8.01
CA THR A 176 8.20 -2.74 -6.84
C THR A 176 8.19 -3.69 -5.65
N LEU A 177 8.58 -3.20 -4.49
CA LEU A 177 8.49 -3.94 -3.24
C LEU A 177 7.09 -3.79 -2.65
N ILE A 178 6.47 -4.91 -2.32
CA ILE A 178 5.18 -4.95 -1.61
C ILE A 178 5.44 -5.55 -0.23
N GLU A 179 5.31 -4.73 0.80
CA GLU A 179 5.41 -5.11 2.20
C GLU A 179 4.04 -5.52 2.74
N PHE A 180 4.03 -6.62 3.47
CA PHE A 180 2.90 -7.11 4.24
C PHE A 180 3.24 -7.05 5.72
N VAL A 181 2.40 -6.39 6.49
CA VAL A 181 2.54 -6.22 7.93
C VAL A 181 1.38 -6.88 8.62
N GLU A 182 1.67 -7.85 9.48
CA GLU A 182 0.69 -8.45 10.38
C GLU A 182 0.93 -7.92 11.79
N THR A 183 0.06 -7.03 12.24
CA THR A 183 0.20 -6.38 13.55
C THR A 183 -0.36 -7.27 14.67
N HIS A 184 0.45 -7.65 15.65
CA HIS A 184 0.00 -8.49 16.78
C HIS A 184 -0.39 -7.69 18.01
N LYS A 185 0.31 -6.59 18.27
CA LYS A 185 0.20 -5.83 19.52
C LYS A 185 0.37 -4.35 19.26
N ILE A 186 -0.56 -3.55 19.79
CA ILE A 186 -0.55 -2.09 19.67
C ILE A 186 -0.63 -1.46 21.06
N PRO A 187 0.23 -0.47 21.40
CA PRO A 187 0.11 0.27 22.64
C PRO A 187 -1.09 1.23 22.60
N LEU A 188 -1.94 1.19 23.64
CA LEU A 188 -3.04 2.16 23.81
C LEU A 188 -2.68 3.25 24.82
N LEU A 189 -2.12 2.86 25.97
CA LEU A 189 -1.50 3.78 26.93
C LEU A 189 -0.14 3.23 27.39
N LYS A 190 0.91 3.77 26.79
CA LYS A 190 2.31 3.37 27.04
C LYS A 190 2.68 3.44 28.53
N LYS A 191 2.32 4.54 29.21
CA LYS A 191 2.72 4.83 30.60
C LYS A 191 2.23 3.82 31.63
N ILE A 192 1.14 3.11 31.35
CA ILE A 192 0.56 2.11 32.25
C ILE A 192 0.62 0.69 31.66
N GLY A 193 1.37 0.49 30.57
CA GLY A 193 1.51 -0.81 29.92
C GLY A 193 0.19 -1.38 29.38
N TRP A 194 -0.75 -0.52 28.97
CA TRP A 194 -2.02 -0.99 28.41
C TRP A 194 -1.90 -1.17 26.89
N TYR A 195 -2.10 -2.40 26.43
CA TYR A 195 -1.94 -2.79 25.03
C TYR A 195 -3.19 -3.50 24.51
N LEU A 196 -3.45 -3.32 23.23
CA LEU A 196 -4.40 -4.12 22.47
C LEU A 196 -3.67 -5.31 21.84
N ASN A 197 -4.13 -6.52 22.13
CA ASN A 197 -3.65 -7.74 21.49
C ASN A 197 -4.61 -8.11 20.35
N LEU A 198 -4.13 -8.04 19.10
CA LEU A 198 -4.93 -8.32 17.91
C LEU A 198 -5.03 -9.82 17.62
N ARG A 199 -3.99 -10.61 17.95
CA ARG A 199 -4.00 -12.09 17.77
C ARG A 199 -5.19 -12.76 18.46
N LYS A 200 -5.54 -12.31 19.67
CA LYS A 200 -6.67 -12.88 20.44
C LYS A 200 -8.04 -12.38 19.99
N ARG A 201 -8.09 -11.27 19.26
CA ARG A 201 -9.33 -10.58 18.90
C ARG A 201 -9.85 -11.00 17.52
N GLY A 202 -8.94 -11.40 16.63
CA GLY A 202 -9.25 -11.69 15.23
C GLY A 202 -9.47 -10.43 14.38
N GLU A 203 -9.92 -10.64 13.15
CA GLU A 203 -9.90 -9.66 12.04
C GLU A 203 -11.00 -8.60 12.10
N ARG A 204 -11.82 -8.58 13.16
CA ARG A 204 -12.99 -7.70 13.22
C ARG A 204 -12.57 -6.23 13.18
N PRO A 205 -13.30 -5.32 12.54
CA PRO A 205 -13.00 -3.88 12.58
C PRO A 205 -12.90 -3.32 14.00
N LEU A 206 -11.89 -2.49 14.29
CA LEU A 206 -11.79 -1.80 15.57
C LEU A 206 -12.95 -0.82 15.76
N PRO A 207 -13.49 -0.67 16.98
CA PRO A 207 -14.52 0.32 17.25
C PRO A 207 -14.03 1.73 16.89
N ARG A 208 -14.88 2.55 16.25
CA ARG A 208 -14.53 3.93 15.87
C ARG A 208 -14.03 4.77 17.04
N LEU A 209 -14.53 4.53 18.26
CA LEU A 209 -14.06 5.19 19.47
C LEU A 209 -12.57 4.91 19.74
N LEU A 210 -12.16 3.65 19.59
CA LEU A 210 -10.76 3.26 19.74
C LEU A 210 -9.90 3.85 18.62
N LEU A 211 -10.41 3.85 17.38
CA LEU A 211 -9.72 4.49 16.26
C LEU A 211 -9.50 5.99 16.49
N ARG A 212 -10.47 6.70 17.11
CA ARG A 212 -10.29 8.10 17.52
C ARG A 212 -9.21 8.28 18.58
N MET A 213 -8.96 7.29 19.43
CA MET A 213 -7.93 7.40 20.46
C MET A 213 -6.52 7.49 19.86
N PHE A 214 -6.27 6.89 18.69
CA PHE A 214 -4.99 7.03 17.98
C PHE A 214 -4.66 8.48 17.63
N ALA A 215 -5.66 9.35 17.42
CA ALA A 215 -5.43 10.77 17.15
C ALA A 215 -4.74 11.50 18.32
N PHE A 216 -4.89 11.02 19.56
CA PHE A 216 -4.22 11.57 20.73
C PHE A 216 -2.80 11.03 20.93
N MET A 217 -2.42 9.99 20.19
CA MET A 217 -1.07 9.41 20.21
C MET A 217 -0.14 10.02 19.15
N ARG A 218 -0.50 11.19 18.59
CA ARG A 218 0.34 11.93 17.64
C ARG A 218 1.75 12.12 18.19
N VAL A 219 2.73 11.66 17.42
CA VAL A 219 4.13 12.04 17.60
C VAL A 219 4.23 13.53 17.25
N LYS A 220 4.78 14.32 18.16
CA LYS A 220 5.08 15.74 17.92
C LYS A 220 6.34 15.87 17.09
#